data_AF-A0A3B1BW51-F1
#
_entry.id   AF-A0A3B1BW51-F1
#
_cell.length_a   1.000
_cell.length_b   1.000
_cell.length_c   1.000
_cell.angle_alpha   90.00
_cell.angle_beta   90.00
_cell.angle_gamma   90.00
#
_symmetry.space_group_name_H-M   'P 1'
#
loop_
_entity.id
_entity.type
_entity.pdbx_description
1 polymer ?
#
loop_
_entity_poly.entity_id
_entity_poly.type
_entity_poly.pdbx_seq_one_letter_code
_entity_poly.pdbx_strand_id
1 'polypeptide(L)' 'MGLLSNISGKKCVNIFKKFGYVVDHQTGSHLILYHQNKPTLSVPNHRELAPGLIRGLLRKSGISVDDFIKYK' A
#
# COMPACT_ATOMS: atom_id res chain seq x y z
N MET A 1 0.32 1.39 -20.75
CA MET A 1 0.61 0.87 -19.39
C MET A 1 0.08 1.84 -18.35
N GLY A 2 -0.74 1.40 -17.39
CA GLY A 2 -1.26 2.28 -16.33
C GLY A 2 -0.18 2.63 -15.30
N LEU A 3 -0.22 3.84 -14.72
CA LEU A 3 0.79 4.31 -13.76
C LEU A 3 0.99 3.34 -12.55
N LEU A 4 -0.07 2.67 -12.13
CA LEU A 4 -0.08 1.76 -10.96
C LEU A 4 0.00 0.27 -11.32
N SER A 5 0.38 -0.07 -12.55
CA SER A 5 0.55 -1.47 -13.01
C SER A 5 1.84 -2.09 -12.46
N ASN A 6 1.89 -3.43 -12.36
CA ASN A 6 3.05 -4.22 -11.93
C ASN A 6 3.53 -3.94 -10.50
N ILE A 7 2.60 -3.73 -9.56
CA ILE A 7 2.94 -3.51 -8.15
C ILE A 7 2.47 -4.72 -7.34
N SER A 8 3.42 -5.42 -6.74
CA SER A 8 3.14 -6.52 -5.82
C SER A 8 2.73 -6.01 -4.44
N GLY A 9 2.05 -6.85 -3.66
CA GLY A 9 1.69 -6.56 -2.28
C GLY A 9 2.90 -6.14 -1.44
N LYS A 10 3.99 -6.92 -1.52
CA LYS A 10 5.25 -6.63 -0.83
C LYS A 10 5.83 -5.26 -1.22
N LYS A 11 5.80 -4.93 -2.51
CA LYS A 11 6.30 -3.64 -3.01
C LYS A 11 5.44 -2.49 -2.49
N CYS A 12 4.12 -2.65 -2.52
CA CYS A 12 3.17 -1.68 -1.98
C CYS A 12 3.39 -1.43 -0.49
N VAL A 13 3.54 -2.49 0.31
CA VAL A 13 3.88 -2.40 1.74
C VAL A 13 5.20 -1.65 1.96
N ASN A 14 6.24 -1.96 1.20
CA ASN A 14 7.54 -1.29 1.35
C ASN A 14 7.45 0.22 1.09
N ILE A 15 6.63 0.62 0.10
CA ILE A 15 6.36 2.04 -0.17
C ILE A 15 5.63 2.67 1.02
N PHE A 16 4.56 2.06 1.53
CA PHE A 16 3.85 2.57 2.71
C PHE A 16 4.76 2.69 3.94
N LYS A 17 5.75 1.79 4.11
CA LYS A 17 6.75 1.91 5.18
C LYS A 17 7.59 3.18 5.08
N LYS A 18 7.91 3.66 3.87
CA LYS A 18 8.57 4.96 3.65
C LYS A 18 7.72 6.14 4.09
N PHE A 19 6.40 6.00 4.03
CA PHE A 19 5.44 7.00 4.51
C PHE A 19 5.12 6.88 6.02
N GLY A 20 5.90 6.10 6.77
CA GLY A 20 5.76 5.97 8.22
C GLY A 20 4.79 4.87 8.68
N TYR A 21 4.27 4.05 7.76
CA TYR A 21 3.50 2.87 8.17
C TYR A 21 4.43 1.77 8.69
N VAL A 22 3.94 1.00 9.65
CA VAL A 22 4.62 -0.20 10.17
C VAL A 22 3.76 -1.43 9.89
N VAL A 23 4.40 -2.57 9.68
CA VAL A 23 3.66 -3.84 9.57
C VAL A 23 3.29 -4.26 10.97
N ASP A 24 1.99 -4.40 11.23
CA ASP A 24 1.47 -4.81 12.53
C ASP A 24 1.43 -6.34 12.62
N HIS A 25 0.61 -6.99 11.79
CA HIS A 25 0.57 -8.44 11.65
C HIS A 25 0.10 -8.85 10.23
N GLN A 26 0.15 -10.15 9.97
CA GLN A 26 -0.41 -10.75 8.75
C GLN A 26 -1.60 -11.63 9.12
N THR A 27 -2.74 -11.41 8.45
CA THR A 27 -3.94 -12.24 8.58
C THR A 27 -4.21 -12.92 7.25
N GLY A 28 -3.92 -14.23 7.17
CA GLY A 28 -4.00 -14.98 5.92
C GLY A 28 -3.05 -14.39 4.87
N SER A 29 -3.57 -14.01 3.70
CA SER A 29 -2.78 -13.33 2.67
C SER A 29 -2.72 -11.81 2.86
N HIS A 30 -3.36 -11.22 3.86
CA HIS A 30 -3.40 -9.76 4.04
C HIS A 30 -2.36 -9.29 5.06
N LEU A 31 -1.56 -8.29 4.67
CA LEU A 31 -0.62 -7.57 5.54
C LEU A 31 -1.31 -6.33 6.10
N ILE A 32 -1.42 -6.26 7.42
CA ILE A 32 -2.03 -5.14 8.12
C ILE A 32 -0.95 -4.12 8.46
N LEU A 33 -1.12 -2.89 7.99
CA LEU A 33 -0.21 -1.77 8.20
C LEU A 33 -0.83 -0.78 9.17
N TYR A 34 -0.11 -0.48 10.24
CA TYR A 34 -0.49 0.51 11.24
C TYR A 34 0.27 1.82 11.02
N HIS A 35 -0.34 2.94 11.41
CA HIS A 35 0.30 4.25 11.44
C HIS A 35 -0.28 5.06 12.59
N GLN A 36 0.55 5.82 13.30
CA GLN A 36 0.13 6.61 14.47
C GLN A 36 -0.97 7.64 14.16
N ASN A 37 -0.84 8.37 13.04
CA ASN A 37 -1.74 9.48 12.67
C ASN A 37 -2.67 9.18 11.48
N LYS A 38 -2.71 7.94 10.97
CA LYS A 38 -3.41 7.57 9.73
C LYS A 38 -4.13 6.24 9.92
N PRO A 39 -5.23 5.97 9.20
CA PRO A 39 -5.97 4.74 9.38
C PRO A 39 -5.16 3.52 8.97
N THR A 40 -5.40 2.40 9.66
CA THR A 40 -4.80 1.10 9.35
C THR A 40 -5.16 0.68 7.91
N LEU A 41 -4.17 0.15 7.18
CA LEU A 41 -4.34 -0.34 5.82
C LEU A 41 -4.23 -1.86 5.78
N SER A 42 -5.10 -2.51 5.03
CA SER A 42 -5.01 -3.94 4.74
C SER A 42 -4.53 -4.13 3.31
N VAL A 43 -3.30 -4.60 3.13
CA VAL A 43 -2.69 -4.80 1.81
C VAL A 43 -2.58 -6.29 1.50
N PRO A 44 -3.21 -6.81 0.43
CA PRO A 44 -3.05 -8.20 0.04
C PRO A 44 -1.60 -8.48 -0.38
N ASN A 45 -1.05 -9.60 0.09
CA ASN A 45 0.31 -10.07 -0.23
C ASN A 45 0.31 -10.92 -1.50
N HIS A 46 -0.18 -10.35 -2.61
CA HIS A 46 -0.26 -11.02 -3.91
C HIS A 46 0.88 -10.57 -4.83
N ARG A 47 1.15 -11.35 -5.88
CA ARG A 47 2.20 -11.03 -6.88
C ARG A 47 1.91 -9.74 -7.61
N GLU A 48 0.64 -9.43 -7.85
CA GLU A 48 0.19 -8.18 -8.45
C GLU A 48 -1.08 -7.70 -7.76
N LEU A 49 -1.17 -6.39 -7.52
CA LEU A 49 -2.35 -5.72 -7.01
C LEU A 49 -3.05 -4.96 -8.13
N ALA A 50 -4.38 -5.00 -8.10
CA ALA A 50 -5.19 -4.21 -9.01
C ALA A 50 -4.95 -2.70 -8.76
N PRO A 51 -4.81 -1.87 -9.82
CA PRO A 51 -4.57 -0.45 -9.67
C PRO A 51 -5.70 0.28 -8.92
N GLY A 52 -6.95 -0.22 -9.04
CA GLY A 52 -8.09 0.30 -8.28
C GLY A 52 -7.97 0.08 -6.77
N LEU A 53 -7.44 -1.06 -6.36
CA LEU A 53 -7.17 -1.36 -4.95
C LEU A 53 -6.09 -0.42 -4.40
N ILE A 54 -5.00 -0.22 -5.13
CA ILE A 54 -3.92 0.69 -4.73
C ILE A 54 -4.45 2.11 -4.57
N ARG A 55 -5.28 2.60 -5.50
CA ARG A 55 -5.95 3.90 -5.37
C ARG A 55 -6.84 3.98 -4.13
N GLY A 56 -7.57 2.92 -3.82
CA GLY A 56 -8.39 2.84 -2.60
C GLY A 56 -7.56 2.95 -1.32
N LEU A 57 -6.43 2.24 -1.26
CA LEU A 57 -5.48 2.32 -0.14
C LEU A 57 -4.86 3.71 -0.02
N LEU A 58 -4.44 4.31 -1.14
CA LEU A 58 -3.90 5.67 -1.18
C LEU A 58 -4.89 6.70 -0.65
N ARG A 59 -6.14 6.64 -1.12
CA ARG A 59 -7.24 7.50 -0.65
C ARG A 59 -7.47 7.35 0.86
N LYS A 60 -7.48 6.12 1.38
CA LYS A 60 -7.60 5.89 2.83
C LYS A 60 -6.42 6.45 3.61
N SER A 61 -5.21 6.28 3.08
CA SER A 61 -3.96 6.72 3.72
C SER A 61 -3.70 8.23 3.63
N GLY A 62 -4.49 8.97 2.84
CA GLY A 62 -4.24 10.37 2.53
C GLY A 62 -2.93 10.61 1.75
N ILE A 63 -2.39 9.59 1.07
CA ILE A 63 -1.18 9.71 0.26
C ILE A 63 -1.58 9.94 -1.19
N SER A 64 -0.97 10.91 -1.85
CA SER A 64 -1.24 11.18 -3.27
C SER A 64 -0.66 10.09 -4.15
N VAL A 65 -1.28 9.87 -5.32
CA VAL A 65 -0.77 8.93 -6.32
C VAL A 65 0.63 9.36 -6.81
N ASP A 66 0.89 10.66 -6.92
CA ASP A 66 2.19 11.20 -7.33
C ASP A 66 3.30 10.82 -6.32
N ASP A 67 3.06 11.09 -5.04
CA ASP A 67 3.99 10.73 -3.97
C ASP A 67 4.26 9.23 -3.95
N PHE A 68 3.23 8.41 -4.10
CA PHE A 68 3.40 6.96 -4.15
C PHE A 68 4.26 6.50 -5.33
N ILE A 69 4.15 7.16 -6.49
CA ILE A 69 4.93 6.83 -7.69
C ILE A 69 6.38 7.27 -7.56
N LYS A 70 6.68 8.35 -6.84
CA LYS A 70 8.08 8.75 -6.56
C LYS A 70 8.88 7.67 -5.82
N TYR A 71 8.20 6.80 -5.07
CA TYR A 71 8.82 5.69 -4.35
C TYR A 71 8.61 4.32 -5.02
N LYS A 72 7.99 4.28 -6.21
CA LYS A 72 7.73 3.05 -6.97
C LYS A 72 9.00 2.46 -7.56
#